data_AF-A0A382HQX2-F1
#
_entry.id   AF-A0A382HQX2-F1
#
_cell.length_a   1.000
_cell.length_b   1.000
_cell.length_c   1.000
_cell.angle_alpha   90.00
_cell.angle_beta   90.00
_cell.angle_gamma   90.00
#
_symmetry.space_group_name_H-M   'P 1'
#
loop_
_entity.id
_entity.type
_entity.pdbx_description
1 polymer ?
#
loop_
_entity_poly.entity_id
_entity_poly.type
_entity_poly.pdbx_seq_one_letter_code
_entity_poly.pdbx_strand_id
1 'polypeptide(L)' 'MQPEGLIFDCDGTIVDTMPIHYAAWCSTTAKHGLVFPEERFYALGGVSPFEVLRMLSEEQGVEIDSDAVTYQKEAK' A
#
# COMPACT_ATOMS: atom_id res chain seq x y z
N MET A 1 7.48 -27.51 22.14
CA MET A 1 6.84 -27.94 20.88
C MET A 1 7.60 -27.26 19.76
N GLN A 2 8.12 -28.01 18.79
CA GLN A 2 8.83 -27.43 17.62
C GLN A 2 7.82 -27.33 16.47
N PRO A 3 7.84 -26.25 15.67
CA PRO A 3 6.96 -26.14 14.52
C PRO A 3 7.34 -27.16 13.46
N GLU A 4 6.35 -27.84 12.89
CA GLU A 4 6.53 -28.82 11.80
C GLU A 4 6.73 -28.15 10.43
N GLY A 5 6.50 -26.83 10.36
CA GLY A 5 6.72 -26.02 9.17
C GLY A 5 6.65 -24.53 9.47
N LEU A 6 7.29 -23.72 8.60
CA LEU A 6 7.28 -22.26 8.63
C LEU A 6 6.89 -21.75 7.25
N ILE A 7 5.97 -20.78 7.20
CA ILE A 7 5.60 -20.06 5.99
C ILE A 7 6.11 -18.63 6.17
N PHE A 8 6.87 -18.16 5.19
CA PHE A 8 7.39 -16.81 5.14
C PHE A 8 6.72 -16.08 3.99
N ASP A 9 6.35 -14.83 4.26
CA ASP A 9 6.04 -13.90 3.19
C ASP A 9 7.29 -13.61 2.37
N CYS A 10 7.12 -13.16 1.12
CA CYS A 10 8.25 -12.83 0.24
C CYS A 10 8.65 -11.36 0.38
N ASP A 11 7.68 -10.45 0.21
CA ASP A 11 7.92 -9.01 0.16
C ASP A 11 8.20 -8.44 1.55
N GLY A 12 9.29 -7.67 1.68
CA GLY A 12 9.74 -7.11 2.96
C GLY A 12 10.21 -8.15 4.00
N THR A 13 10.07 -9.45 3.72
CA THR A 13 10.46 -10.55 4.63
C THR A 13 11.67 -11.32 4.12
N ILE A 14 11.62 -11.82 2.88
CA ILE A 14 12.76 -12.50 2.24
C ILE A 14 13.55 -11.51 1.38
N VAL A 15 12.87 -10.56 0.74
CA VAL A 15 13.47 -9.57 -0.16
C VAL A 15 13.04 -8.17 0.30
N ASP A 16 13.97 -7.22 0.30
CA ASP A 16 13.71 -5.81 0.65
C ASP A 16 13.01 -5.06 -0.49
N THR A 17 11.74 -5.41 -0.74
CA THR A 17 10.90 -4.82 -1.79
C THR A 17 9.99 -3.69 -1.29
N MET A 18 9.83 -3.54 0.03
CA MET A 18 8.95 -2.51 0.63
C MET A 18 9.28 -1.07 0.20
N PRO A 19 10.55 -0.65 0.07
CA PRO A 19 10.88 0.68 -0.46
C PRO A 19 10.37 0.91 -1.89
N ILE A 20 10.38 -0.14 -2.73
CA ILE A 20 9.91 -0.07 -4.11
C ILE A 20 8.38 0.04 -4.14
N HIS A 21 7.69 -0.75 -3.30
CA HIS A 21 6.24 -0.62 -3.11
C HIS A 21 5.85 0.78 -2.64
N TYR A 22 6.57 1.34 -1.67
CA TYR A 22 6.32 2.69 -1.17
C TYR A 22 6.49 3.75 -2.27
N ALA A 23 7.54 3.65 -3.09
CA ALA A 23 7.75 4.56 -4.22
C ALA A 23 6.59 4.49 -5.25
N ALA A 24 6.10 3.29 -5.56
CA ALA A 24 4.96 3.09 -6.46
C ALA A 24 3.66 3.68 -5.89
N TRP A 25 3.44 3.51 -4.58
CA TRP A 25 2.34 4.12 -3.84
C TRP A 25 2.40 5.65 -3.93
N CYS A 26 3.53 6.26 -3.56
CA CYS A 26 3.73 7.70 -3.67
C CYS A 26 3.49 8.23 -5.09
N SER A 27 3.99 7.53 -6.11
CA SER A 27 3.79 7.91 -7.52
C SER A 27 2.31 7.89 -7.92
N THR A 28 1.52 6.99 -7.35
CA THR A 28 0.09 6.86 -7.65
C THR A 28 -0.71 7.91 -6.89
N THR A 29 -0.52 8.01 -5.57
CA THR A 29 -1.28 8.94 -4.71
C THR A 29 -1.00 10.40 -5.07
N ALA A 30 0.24 10.75 -5.41
CA ALA A 30 0.60 12.11 -5.80
C ALA A 30 -0.15 12.62 -7.04
N LYS A 31 -0.52 11.74 -7.98
CA LYS A 31 -1.32 12.12 -9.17
C LYS A 31 -2.74 12.53 -8.81
N HIS A 32 -3.24 12.06 -7.67
CA HIS A 32 -4.59 12.27 -7.18
C HIS A 32 -4.63 13.25 -6.01
N GLY A 33 -3.53 13.95 -5.72
CA GLY A 33 -3.45 14.93 -4.62
C GLY A 33 -3.42 14.31 -3.23
N LEU A 34 -3.18 13.00 -3.12
CA LEU A 34 -3.09 12.28 -1.86
C LEU A 34 -1.63 12.21 -1.38
N VAL A 35 -1.42 12.54 -0.12
CA VAL A 35 -0.15 12.37 0.58
C VAL A 35 -0.16 11.01 1.26
N PHE A 36 0.86 10.18 1.01
CA PHE A 36 0.98 8.90 1.70
C PHE A 36 2.32 8.83 2.44
N PRO A 37 2.37 9.18 3.74
CA PRO A 37 3.60 9.13 4.52
C PRO A 37 4.13 7.70 4.68
N GLU A 38 5.45 7.54 4.69
CA GLU A 38 6.11 6.23 4.82
C GLU A 38 5.70 5.47 6.09
N GLU A 39 5.62 6.17 7.22
CA GLU A 39 5.14 5.59 8.48
C GLU A 39 3.72 5.03 8.33
N ARG A 40 2.84 5.75 7.62
CA ARG A 40 1.47 5.31 7.35
C ARG A 40 1.45 4.10 6.42
N PHE A 41 2.34 4.05 5.43
CA PHE A 41 2.48 2.91 4.52
C PHE A 41 2.84 1.63 5.28
N TYR A 42 3.84 1.67 6.16
CA TYR A 42 4.20 0.51 6.98
C TYR A 42 3.11 0.14 8.00
N ALA A 43 2.43 1.14 8.59
CA ALA A 43 1.33 0.89 9.52
C ALA A 43 0.11 0.22 8.87
N LEU A 44 -0.07 0.39 7.56
CA LEU A 44 -1.16 -0.21 6.77
C LEU A 44 -0.73 -1.49 6.04
N GLY A 45 0.42 -2.07 6.40
CA GLY A 45 0.86 -3.36 5.88
C GLY A 45 -0.21 -4.45 6.07
N GLY A 46 -0.56 -5.15 4.98
CA GLY A 46 -1.60 -6.18 4.97
C GLY A 46 -3.04 -5.66 4.77
N VAL A 47 -3.26 -4.35 4.71
CA VAL A 47 -4.54 -3.75 4.32
C VAL A 47 -4.65 -3.73 2.79
N SER A 48 -5.87 -3.95 2.27
CA SER A 48 -6.08 -3.94 0.81
C SER A 48 -5.81 -2.55 0.22
N PRO A 49 -5.28 -2.46 -1.03
CA PRO A 49 -5.01 -1.17 -1.65
C PRO A 49 -6.24 -0.25 -1.75
N PHE A 50 -7.42 -0.83 -2.01
CA PHE A 50 -8.69 -0.11 -2.03
C PHE A 50 -9.00 0.56 -0.69
N GLU A 51 -8.88 -0.19 0.42
CA GLU A 51 -9.15 0.36 1.76
C GLU A 51 -8.12 1.41 2.15
N VAL A 52 -6.84 1.23 1.79
CA VAL A 52 -5.80 2.25 2.00
C VAL A 52 -6.17 3.55 1.28
N LEU A 53 -6.57 3.48 0.00
CA LEU A 53 -6.96 4.67 -0.77
C LEU A 53 -8.22 5.34 -0.21
N ARG A 54 -9.21 4.56 0.22
CA ARG A 54 -10.41 5.07 0.89
C ARG A 54 -10.07 5.80 2.19
N MET A 55 -9.23 5.21 3.04
CA MET A 55 -8.78 5.83 4.30
C MET A 55 -8.02 7.14 4.04
N LEU A 56 -7.07 7.14 3.10
CA LEU A 56 -6.30 8.35 2.76
C LEU A 56 -7.20 9.47 2.21
N SER A 57 -8.17 9.10 1.36
CA SER A 57 -9.18 10.00 0.82
C SER A 57 -10.02 10.65 1.92
N GLU A 58 -10.55 9.84 2.84
CA GLU A 58 -11.36 10.30 3.98
C GLU A 58 -10.55 11.17 4.95
N GLU A 59 -9.32 10.77 5.28
CA GLU A 59 -8.43 11.48 6.20
C GLU A 59 -8.04 12.87 5.67
N GLN A 60 -7.90 13.01 4.35
CA GLN A 60 -7.39 14.23 3.72
C GLN A 60 -8.49 15.08 3.07
N GLY A 61 -9.74 14.57 3.02
CA GLY A 61 -10.84 15.25 2.35
C GLY A 61 -10.64 15.39 0.84
N VAL A 62 -9.91 14.46 0.22
CA VAL A 62 -9.63 14.45 -1.22
C VAL A 62 -10.48 13.38 -1.87
N GLU A 63 -11.43 13.77 -2.72
CA GLU A 63 -12.33 12.85 -3.39
C GLU A 63 -11.61 12.13 -4.55
N ILE A 64 -11.59 10.78 -4.50
CA ILE A 64 -11.03 9.93 -5.55
C ILE A 64 -11.94 8.73 -5.81
N ASP A 65 -11.84 8.17 -7.01
CA ASP A 65 -12.40 6.86 -7.32
C ASP A 65 -11.40 5.77 -6.88
N SER A 66 -11.53 5.31 -5.62
CA SER A 66 -10.60 4.33 -5.03
C SER A 66 -10.49 3.03 -5.82
N ASP A 67 -11.55 2.59 -6.50
CA ASP A 67 -11.53 1.40 -7.36
C ASP A 67 -10.68 1.65 -8.61
N ALA A 68 -10.92 2.75 -9.31
CA ALA A 68 -10.14 3.12 -10.48
C ALA A 68 -8.66 3.35 -10.15
N VAL A 69 -8.36 4.00 -9.02
CA VAL A 69 -6.98 4.26 -8.58
C VAL A 69 -6.28 2.96 -8.15
N THR A 70 -6.99 2.02 -7.53
CA THR A 70 -6.46 0.68 -7.23
C THR A 70 -6.06 -0.05 -8.51
N TYR A 71 -6.95 -0.06 -9.51
CA TYR A 71 -6.66 -0.68 -10.81
C TYR A 71 -5.44 -0.05 -11.50
N GLN A 72 -5.31 1.28 -11.47
CA GLN A 72 -4.15 1.99 -12.04
C GLN A 72 -2.83 1.62 -11.37
N LYS A 73 -2.85 1.36 -10.06
CA LYS A 73 -1.67 0.95 -9.29
C LYS A 73 -1.22 -0.48 -9.68
N GLU A 74 -2.17 -1.38 -9.89
CA GLU A 74 -1.90 -2.80 -10.19
C GLU A 74 -1.61 -3.08 -11.67
N ALA A 75 -2.10 -2.23 -12.58
CA ALA A 75 -1.90 -2.39 -14.03
C ALA A 75 -0.49 -2.01 -14.54
N LYS A 76 0.49 -1.81 -13.65
CA LYS A 76 1.83 -1.33 -13.97
C LYS A 76 2.95 -2.26 -13.55
#